data_AF-A0A4Y8CEN8-F1
#
_entry.id   AF-A0A4Y8CEN8-F1
#
_cell.length_a   1.000
_cell.length_b   1.000
_cell.length_c   1.000
_cell.angle_alpha   90.00
_cell.angle_beta   90.00
_cell.angle_gamma   90.00
#
_symmetry.space_group_name_H-M   'P 1'
#
loop_
_entity.id
_entity.type
_entity.pdbx_description
1 polymer ?
#
loop_
_entity_poly.entity_id
_entity_poly.type
_entity_poly.pdbx_seq_one_letter_code
_entity_poly.pdbx_strand_id
1 'polypeptide(L)'
;MQITYTLTDESPALATYSFLPIVKAFLSRAHIGVKTSDISLSGRILATFSEYLKEEQRCEDALELLGELVKRSDANLIKTPNISASIPQLKAAIKELQDKGYMLPNYPDEPKNDEELQIKTKYQKVLGSAVNPVLRQGNSDRRSTKAVKDYAKNNPYRVVEFNPNSKTRVSYMKEGDFFSNEKAVLIDQDCVANIEFTSVDGKKEILKEGLKLEKNEILDATFMDVQKLQEFYAKEIKASKDDDVL
;
A
#
# COMPACT_ATOMS: atom_id res chain seq x y z
N MET A 1 21.79 10.19 18.64
CA MET A 1 21.16 9.53 17.48
C MET A 1 20.15 8.52 17.98
N GLN A 2 18.97 8.47 17.36
CA GLN A 2 17.87 7.58 17.74
C GLN A 2 17.40 6.86 16.48
N ILE A 3 17.19 5.56 16.56
CA ILE A 3 16.59 4.76 15.48
C ILE A 3 15.15 4.40 15.90
N THR A 4 14.22 4.53 14.97
CA THR A 4 12.87 3.98 15.10
C THR A 4 12.77 2.70 14.29
N TYR A 5 12.32 1.62 14.91
CA TYR A 5 12.20 0.30 14.30
C TYR A 5 10.71 -0.08 14.23
N THR A 6 10.20 -0.39 13.05
CA THR A 6 8.78 -0.71 12.91
C THR A 6 8.46 -2.11 13.45
N LEU A 7 7.40 -2.23 14.24
CA LEU A 7 6.73 -3.51 14.50
C LEU A 7 5.67 -3.67 13.42
N THR A 8 5.64 -4.84 12.79
CA THR A 8 4.82 -5.12 11.60
C THR A 8 4.09 -6.44 11.79
N ASP A 9 3.82 -7.16 10.70
CA ASP A 9 2.95 -8.32 10.68
C ASP A 9 3.74 -9.61 10.40
N GLU A 10 3.10 -10.76 10.67
CA GLU A 10 3.49 -12.09 10.19
C GLU A 10 4.98 -12.46 10.44
N SER A 11 5.68 -12.93 9.40
CA SER A 11 7.05 -13.42 9.52
C SER A 11 8.04 -12.32 9.95
N PRO A 12 8.00 -11.09 9.38
CA PRO A 12 8.82 -9.98 9.88
C PRO A 12 8.58 -9.63 11.35
N ALA A 13 7.34 -9.73 11.84
CA ALA A 13 7.04 -9.51 13.25
C ALA A 13 7.76 -10.54 14.14
N LEU A 14 7.59 -11.84 13.82
CA LEU A 14 8.25 -12.92 14.56
C LEU A 14 9.79 -12.77 14.56
N ALA A 15 10.38 -12.46 13.41
CA ALA A 15 11.81 -12.21 13.31
C ALA A 15 12.24 -11.02 14.20
N THR A 16 11.43 -9.98 14.27
CA THR A 16 11.69 -8.79 15.11
C THR A 16 11.71 -9.13 16.59
N TYR A 17 10.83 -10.01 17.09
CA TYR A 17 10.85 -10.45 18.49
C TYR A 17 12.18 -11.10 18.89
N SER A 18 12.82 -11.83 17.98
CA SER A 18 14.14 -12.44 18.21
C SER A 18 15.29 -11.46 18.00
N PHE A 19 15.25 -10.69 16.91
CA PHE A 19 16.39 -9.90 16.44
C PHE A 19 16.51 -8.54 17.13
N LEU A 20 15.40 -7.88 17.43
CA LEU A 20 15.41 -6.53 18.00
C LEU A 20 16.12 -6.43 19.36
N PRO A 21 15.98 -7.39 20.31
CA PRO A 21 16.76 -7.38 21.54
C PRO A 21 18.28 -7.37 21.29
N ILE A 22 18.74 -8.12 20.28
CA ILE A 22 20.16 -8.16 19.88
C ILE A 22 20.57 -6.79 19.34
N VAL A 23 19.81 -6.23 18.40
CA VAL A 23 20.07 -4.89 17.84
C VAL A 23 20.18 -3.83 18.94
N LYS A 24 19.23 -3.81 19.88
CA LYS A 24 19.23 -2.91 21.04
C LYS A 24 20.49 -3.07 21.89
N ALA A 25 20.88 -4.30 22.22
CA ALA A 25 22.05 -4.59 23.03
C ALA A 25 23.35 -4.08 22.38
N PHE A 26 23.53 -4.34 21.09
CA PHE A 26 24.72 -3.89 20.36
C PHE A 26 24.77 -2.36 20.22
N LEU A 27 23.67 -1.72 19.81
CA LEU A 27 23.63 -0.27 19.56
C LEU A 27 23.75 0.56 20.85
N SER A 28 23.33 0.02 21.99
CA SER A 28 23.50 0.68 23.29
C SER A 28 24.97 0.97 23.64
N ARG A 29 25.91 0.13 23.16
CA ARG A 29 27.36 0.33 23.33
C ARG A 29 27.88 1.58 22.62
N ALA A 30 27.16 2.06 21.62
CA ALA A 30 27.43 3.29 20.88
C ALA A 30 26.50 4.44 21.29
N HIS A 31 25.74 4.30 22.39
CA HIS A 31 24.75 5.27 22.85
C HIS A 31 23.67 5.60 21.81
N ILE A 32 23.30 4.63 20.97
CA ILE A 32 22.23 4.75 19.99
C ILE A 32 20.98 4.10 20.57
N GLY A 33 19.95 4.90 20.84
CA GLY A 33 18.66 4.40 21.30
C GLY A 33 17.86 3.79 20.16
N VAL A 34 17.11 2.72 20.42
CA VAL A 34 16.16 2.13 19.48
C VAL A 34 14.75 2.15 20.08
N LYS A 35 13.86 2.94 19.48
CA LYS A 35 12.43 2.98 19.80
C LYS A 35 11.67 2.11 18.81
N THR A 36 10.53 1.58 19.24
CA THR A 36 9.63 0.80 18.39
C THR A 36 8.41 1.63 18.03
N SER A 37 7.82 1.35 16.87
CA SER A 37 6.58 1.98 16.42
C SER A 37 5.72 0.91 15.73
N ASP A 38 4.51 0.65 16.26
CA ASP A 38 3.65 -0.43 15.79
C ASP A 38 2.75 0.02 14.64
N ILE A 39 3.09 -0.44 13.44
CA ILE A 39 2.33 -0.20 12.21
C ILE A 39 1.69 -1.49 11.68
N SER A 40 1.56 -2.51 12.52
CA SER A 40 0.81 -3.72 12.20
C SER A 40 -0.62 -3.39 11.76
N LEU A 41 -1.25 -4.31 11.03
CA LEU A 41 -2.66 -4.18 10.67
C LEU A 41 -3.53 -4.01 11.91
N SER A 42 -3.30 -4.80 12.96
CA SER A 42 -4.02 -4.66 14.23
C SER A 42 -3.81 -3.30 14.89
N GLY A 43 -2.57 -2.82 15.01
CA GLY A 43 -2.27 -1.53 15.62
C GLY A 43 -2.94 -0.37 14.88
N ARG A 44 -2.91 -0.39 13.55
CA ARG A 44 -3.57 0.63 12.72
C ARG A 44 -5.10 0.60 12.83
N ILE A 45 -5.71 -0.59 12.91
CA ILE A 45 -7.17 -0.71 13.16
C ILE A 45 -7.51 -0.09 14.51
N LEU A 46 -6.79 -0.46 15.57
CA LEU A 46 -7.07 0.03 16.92
C LEU A 46 -6.89 1.55 17.04
N ALA A 47 -5.84 2.11 16.44
CA ALA A 47 -5.63 3.56 16.39
C ALA A 47 -6.79 4.28 15.68
N THR A 48 -7.25 3.75 14.55
CA THR A 48 -8.31 4.36 13.72
C THR A 48 -9.67 4.39 14.42
N PHE A 49 -9.96 3.42 15.28
CA PHE A 49 -11.25 3.24 15.95
C PHE A 49 -11.16 3.43 17.47
N SER A 50 -10.25 4.28 17.94
CA SER A 50 -10.00 4.53 19.37
C SER A 50 -11.26 4.88 20.19
N GLU A 51 -12.26 5.48 19.55
CA GLU A 51 -13.56 5.82 20.15
C GLU A 51 -14.43 4.61 20.50
N TYR A 52 -14.20 3.47 19.85
CA TYR A 52 -14.87 2.19 20.16
C TYR A 52 -14.14 1.40 21.24
N LEU A 53 -13.00 1.91 21.72
CA LEU A 53 -12.12 1.23 22.67
C LEU A 53 -12.21 1.84 24.07
N LYS A 54 -12.06 0.99 25.08
CA LYS A 54 -11.81 1.43 26.45
C LYS A 54 -10.46 2.15 26.53
N GLU A 55 -10.28 3.01 27.53
CA GLU A 55 -9.05 3.81 27.65
C GLU A 55 -7.79 2.95 27.70
N GLU A 56 -7.84 1.81 28.41
CA GLU A 56 -6.73 0.85 28.52
C GLU A 56 -6.46 0.04 27.23
N GLN A 57 -7.40 0.04 26.29
CA GLN A 57 -7.28 -0.65 25.00
C GLN A 57 -6.76 0.25 23.89
N ARG A 58 -6.76 1.57 24.10
CA ARG A 58 -6.32 2.55 23.10
C ARG A 58 -4.80 2.49 22.92
N CYS A 59 -4.37 2.70 21.68
CA CYS A 59 -2.97 2.86 21.32
C CYS A 59 -2.79 4.18 20.57
N GLU A 60 -1.55 4.66 20.49
CA GLU A 60 -1.20 5.81 19.66
C GLU A 60 -1.39 5.50 18.16
N ASP A 61 -1.70 6.52 17.35
CA ASP A 61 -1.59 6.41 15.89
C ASP A 61 -0.11 6.49 15.49
N ALA A 62 0.55 5.35 15.60
CA ALA A 62 1.97 5.21 15.29
C ALA A 62 2.28 5.58 13.83
N LEU A 63 1.36 5.38 12.88
CA LEU A 63 1.58 5.70 11.48
C LEU A 63 1.55 7.22 11.25
N GLU A 64 0.62 7.93 11.88
CA GLU A 64 0.58 9.39 11.88
C GLU A 64 1.88 9.97 12.49
N LEU A 65 2.29 9.47 13.66
CA LEU A 65 3.53 9.91 14.31
C LEU A 65 4.77 9.65 13.46
N LEU A 66 4.82 8.52 12.75
CA LEU A 66 5.89 8.23 11.79
C LEU A 66 5.84 9.15 10.56
N GLY A 67 4.65 9.54 10.10
CA GLY A 67 4.47 10.52 9.03
C GLY A 67 5.08 11.88 9.36
N GLU A 68 4.97 12.30 10.61
CA GLU A 68 5.67 13.50 11.09
C GLU A 68 7.16 13.26 11.30
N LEU A 69 7.56 12.06 11.77
CA LEU A 69 8.96 11.71 11.94
C LEU A 69 9.74 11.84 10.62
N VAL A 70 9.23 11.26 9.53
CA VAL A 70 9.96 11.20 8.24
C VAL A 70 10.14 12.57 7.57
N LYS A 71 9.44 13.61 8.03
CA LYS A 71 9.62 15.00 7.57
C LYS A 71 10.77 15.71 8.29
N ARG A 72 11.31 15.14 9.37
CA ARG A 72 12.39 15.73 10.15
C ARG A 72 13.75 15.34 9.59
N SER A 73 14.71 16.26 9.67
CA SER A 73 16.09 16.03 9.22
C SER A 73 16.86 14.98 10.03
N ASP A 74 16.42 14.71 11.27
CA ASP A 74 17.01 13.72 12.16
C ASP A 74 16.30 12.35 12.12
N ALA A 75 15.37 12.15 11.17
CA ALA A 75 14.64 10.90 11.00
C ALA A 75 15.59 9.74 10.66
N ASN A 76 15.55 8.68 11.47
CA ASN A 76 16.23 7.42 11.18
C ASN A 76 15.28 6.26 11.46
N LEU A 77 14.73 5.70 10.38
CA LEU A 77 13.66 4.72 10.41
C LEU A 77 14.10 3.43 9.73
N ILE A 78 14.00 2.30 10.45
CA ILE A 78 14.11 0.97 9.88
C ILE A 78 12.69 0.43 9.68
N LYS A 79 12.30 0.31 8.41
CA LYS A 79 11.00 -0.20 7.98
C LYS A 79 11.09 -1.67 7.54
N THR A 80 10.45 -2.57 8.27
CA THR A 80 10.28 -3.98 7.90
C THR A 80 9.05 -4.17 7.01
N PRO A 81 8.92 -5.26 6.22
CA PRO A 81 7.71 -5.53 5.44
C PRO A 81 6.45 -5.63 6.31
N ASN A 82 5.32 -5.13 5.82
CA ASN A 82 4.02 -5.13 6.51
C ASN A 82 2.90 -5.52 5.55
N ILE A 83 1.74 -5.90 6.09
CA ILE A 83 0.55 -6.22 5.30
C ILE A 83 -0.01 -4.95 4.63
N SER A 84 -0.18 -5.01 3.31
CA SER A 84 -1.10 -4.14 2.57
C SER A 84 -2.44 -4.88 2.47
N ALA A 85 -3.37 -4.58 3.38
CA ALA A 85 -4.47 -5.48 3.68
C ALA A 85 -5.48 -5.57 2.54
N SER A 86 -5.78 -6.81 2.13
CA SER A 86 -6.99 -7.13 1.37
C SER A 86 -8.23 -7.11 2.28
N ILE A 87 -9.43 -7.06 1.69
CA ILE A 87 -10.68 -7.13 2.46
C ILE A 87 -10.78 -8.40 3.32
N PRO A 88 -10.45 -9.61 2.82
CA PRO A 88 -10.46 -10.81 3.66
C PRO A 88 -9.51 -10.73 4.86
N GLN A 89 -8.29 -10.21 4.66
CA GLN A 89 -7.31 -10.03 5.75
C GLN A 89 -7.81 -9.02 6.79
N LEU A 90 -8.41 -7.91 6.34
CA LEU A 90 -9.02 -6.93 7.24
C LEU A 90 -10.11 -7.56 8.10
N LYS A 91 -11.06 -8.29 7.48
CA LYS A 91 -12.15 -8.96 8.21
C LYS A 91 -11.63 -9.98 9.21
N ALA A 92 -10.60 -10.74 8.85
CA ALA A 92 -9.96 -11.69 9.75
C ALA A 92 -9.33 -10.98 10.96
N ALA A 93 -8.61 -9.87 10.74
CA ALA A 93 -8.01 -9.09 11.83
C ALA A 93 -9.06 -8.46 12.74
N ILE A 94 -10.14 -7.89 12.18
CA ILE A 94 -11.27 -7.37 12.96
C ILE A 94 -11.86 -8.47 13.84
N LYS A 95 -12.13 -9.65 13.26
CA LYS A 95 -12.66 -10.79 14.00
C LYS A 95 -11.73 -11.23 15.13
N GLU A 96 -10.44 -11.35 14.87
CA GLU A 96 -9.47 -11.75 15.90
C GLU A 96 -9.42 -10.72 17.05
N LEU A 97 -9.49 -9.42 16.74
CA LEU A 97 -9.55 -8.36 17.75
C LEU A 97 -10.87 -8.41 18.53
N GLN A 98 -12.01 -8.63 17.88
CA GLN A 98 -13.30 -8.81 18.55
C GLN A 98 -13.28 -10.02 19.50
N ASP A 99 -12.71 -11.15 19.06
CA ASP A 99 -12.56 -12.36 19.87
C ASP A 99 -11.62 -12.11 21.10
N LYS A 100 -10.75 -11.09 21.02
CA LYS A 100 -9.90 -10.59 22.12
C LYS A 100 -10.56 -9.48 22.97
N GLY A 101 -11.81 -9.12 22.71
CA GLY A 101 -12.59 -8.18 23.51
C GLY A 101 -12.51 -6.71 23.09
N TYR A 102 -12.02 -6.41 21.87
CA TYR A 102 -12.07 -5.06 21.30
C TYR A 102 -13.42 -4.86 20.58
N MET A 103 -14.20 -3.85 20.99
CA MET A 103 -15.57 -3.62 20.52
C MET A 103 -15.62 -2.90 19.15
N LEU A 104 -14.83 -3.38 18.20
CA LEU A 104 -14.70 -2.79 16.86
C LEU A 104 -15.93 -3.09 16.00
N PRO A 105 -16.39 -2.14 15.17
CA PRO A 105 -17.46 -2.40 14.22
C PRO A 105 -16.99 -3.34 13.09
N ASN A 106 -17.90 -4.14 12.55
CA ASN A 106 -17.63 -4.97 11.38
C ASN A 106 -17.39 -4.11 10.14
N TYR A 107 -16.63 -4.64 9.16
CA TYR A 107 -16.49 -3.99 7.85
C TYR A 107 -17.76 -4.18 7.01
N PRO A 108 -18.47 -3.11 6.59
CA PRO A 108 -19.67 -3.23 5.77
C PRO A 108 -19.29 -3.28 4.28
N ASP A 109 -19.58 -4.41 3.62
CA ASP A 109 -19.33 -4.57 2.18
C ASP A 109 -20.17 -3.58 1.36
N GLU A 110 -21.46 -3.50 1.68
CA GLU A 110 -22.44 -2.63 1.05
C GLU A 110 -23.11 -1.75 2.12
N PRO A 111 -22.57 -0.56 2.42
CA PRO A 111 -23.13 0.30 3.46
C PRO A 111 -24.55 0.72 3.09
N LYS A 112 -25.49 0.59 4.03
CA LYS A 112 -26.92 0.90 3.86
C LYS A 112 -27.35 2.20 4.53
N ASN A 113 -26.47 2.81 5.32
CA ASN A 113 -26.72 4.05 6.04
C ASN A 113 -25.41 4.85 6.24
N ASP A 114 -25.55 6.08 6.75
CA ASP A 114 -24.42 7.00 6.95
C ASP A 114 -23.39 6.49 7.96
N GLU A 115 -23.83 5.77 8.99
CA GLU A 115 -22.93 5.18 10.00
C GLU A 115 -22.03 4.10 9.37
N GLU A 116 -22.61 3.17 8.61
CA GLU A 116 -21.87 2.15 7.88
C GLU A 116 -20.95 2.77 6.82
N LEU A 117 -21.37 3.86 6.17
CA LEU A 117 -20.52 4.59 5.23
C LEU A 117 -19.30 5.21 5.93
N GLN A 118 -19.50 5.79 7.12
CA GLN A 118 -18.41 6.33 7.93
C GLN A 118 -17.44 5.23 8.39
N ILE A 119 -17.96 4.09 8.86
CA ILE A 119 -17.16 2.92 9.25
C ILE A 119 -16.34 2.40 8.06
N LYS A 120 -16.97 2.25 6.89
CA LYS A 120 -16.29 1.83 5.65
C LYS A 120 -15.17 2.80 5.29
N THR A 121 -15.45 4.10 5.35
CA THR A 121 -14.49 5.18 5.03
C THR A 121 -13.29 5.16 5.99
N LYS A 122 -13.50 4.89 7.28
CA LYS A 122 -12.41 4.72 8.25
C LYS A 122 -11.55 3.50 7.92
N TYR A 123 -12.17 2.34 7.66
CA TYR A 123 -11.44 1.15 7.27
C TYR A 123 -10.71 1.29 5.93
N GLN A 124 -11.24 2.08 4.99
CA GLN A 124 -10.56 2.37 3.72
C GLN A 124 -9.19 3.03 3.92
N LYS A 125 -8.98 3.80 4.99
CA LYS A 125 -7.66 4.36 5.34
C LYS A 125 -6.65 3.29 5.79
N VAL A 126 -7.14 2.13 6.23
CA VAL A 126 -6.32 1.00 6.72
C VAL A 126 -6.04 -0.02 5.60
N LEU A 127 -6.93 -0.12 4.62
CA LEU A 127 -6.86 -1.05 3.49
C LEU A 127 -5.71 -0.72 2.52
N GLY A 128 -5.27 -1.74 1.80
CA GLY A 128 -4.26 -1.60 0.76
C GLY A 128 -2.93 -1.05 1.28
N SER A 129 -2.22 -0.29 0.44
CA SER A 129 -0.91 0.25 0.77
C SER A 129 -1.00 1.54 1.59
N ALA A 130 -1.56 1.48 2.80
CA ALA A 130 -1.73 2.65 3.67
C ALA A 130 -0.40 3.21 4.23
N VAL A 131 0.59 2.34 4.46
CA VAL A 131 1.83 2.72 5.15
C VAL A 131 2.86 3.40 4.23
N ASN A 132 3.08 2.87 3.03
CA ASN A 132 4.15 3.36 2.16
C ASN A 132 3.97 4.84 1.72
N PRO A 133 2.76 5.30 1.33
CA PRO A 133 2.54 6.71 0.95
C PRO A 133 2.87 7.69 2.07
N VAL A 134 2.65 7.30 3.33
CA VAL A 134 3.00 8.11 4.50
C VAL A 134 4.52 8.18 4.67
N LEU A 135 5.21 7.03 4.64
CA LEU A 135 6.63 6.95 5.01
C LEU A 135 7.61 7.36 3.89
N ARG A 136 7.22 7.28 2.62
CA ARG A 136 8.11 7.52 1.48
C ARG A 136 8.16 9.00 1.08
N GLN A 137 8.66 9.84 1.98
CA GLN A 137 8.91 11.26 1.73
C GLN A 137 10.26 11.48 1.00
N GLY A 138 10.50 10.72 -0.07
CA GLY A 138 11.74 10.72 -0.84
C GLY A 138 11.76 9.66 -1.93
N ASN A 139 12.81 9.71 -2.77
CA ASN A 139 13.00 8.77 -3.87
C ASN A 139 13.63 7.44 -3.40
N SER A 140 13.68 6.45 -4.30
CA SER A 140 14.21 5.11 -3.99
C SER A 140 15.64 4.91 -4.51
N ASP A 141 16.59 4.60 -3.61
CA ASP A 141 17.85 3.91 -3.96
C ASP A 141 17.70 2.42 -3.63
N ARG A 142 17.56 1.58 -4.66
CA ARG A 142 17.41 0.12 -4.51
C ARG A 142 18.46 -0.62 -5.32
N ARG A 143 19.31 -1.38 -4.63
CA ARG A 143 20.41 -2.16 -5.21
C ARG A 143 20.76 -3.38 -4.37
N SER A 144 21.28 -4.43 -5.02
CA SER A 144 21.88 -5.56 -4.31
C SER A 144 23.26 -5.15 -3.77
N THR A 145 23.61 -5.59 -2.56
CA THR A 145 24.95 -5.32 -2.00
C THR A 145 25.99 -6.23 -2.65
N LYS A 146 27.26 -5.79 -2.64
CA LYS A 146 28.37 -6.59 -3.17
C LYS A 146 28.46 -7.96 -2.49
N ALA A 147 28.31 -8.02 -1.17
CA ALA A 147 28.36 -9.28 -0.42
C ALA A 147 27.27 -10.27 -0.87
N VAL A 148 26.02 -9.79 -1.05
CA VAL A 148 24.92 -10.65 -1.55
C VAL A 148 25.19 -11.10 -2.98
N LYS A 149 25.70 -10.20 -3.84
CA LYS A 149 26.03 -10.55 -5.23
C LYS A 149 27.17 -11.57 -5.32
N ASP A 150 28.22 -11.43 -4.51
CA ASP A 150 29.35 -12.36 -4.48
C ASP A 150 28.92 -13.72 -3.91
N TYR A 151 28.08 -13.74 -2.88
CA TYR A 151 27.47 -14.97 -2.37
C TYR A 151 26.67 -15.69 -3.46
N ALA A 152 25.82 -14.97 -4.22
CA ALA A 152 25.03 -15.55 -5.30
C ALA A 152 25.89 -16.08 -6.47
N LYS A 153 27.06 -15.48 -6.73
CA LYS A 153 28.02 -16.01 -7.72
C LYS A 153 28.65 -17.32 -7.27
N ASN A 154 28.98 -17.42 -5.98
CA ASN A 154 29.60 -18.61 -5.40
C ASN A 154 28.58 -19.72 -5.11
N ASN A 155 27.30 -19.37 -5.00
CA ASN A 155 26.19 -20.27 -4.73
C ASN A 155 25.07 -20.02 -5.77
N PRO A 156 25.32 -20.33 -7.06
CA PRO A 156 24.35 -20.03 -8.11
C PRO A 156 23.06 -20.81 -7.86
N TYR A 157 21.94 -20.09 -7.91
CA TYR A 157 20.62 -20.73 -7.90
C TYR A 157 20.41 -21.50 -9.21
N ARG A 158 19.52 -22.50 -9.16
CA ARG A 158 19.18 -23.29 -10.34
C ARG A 158 18.44 -22.40 -11.35
N VAL A 159 19.07 -22.16 -12.49
CA VAL A 159 18.43 -21.56 -13.67
C VAL A 159 17.97 -22.70 -14.57
N VAL A 160 16.72 -22.65 -15.02
CA VAL A 160 16.19 -23.61 -16.00
C VAL A 160 16.50 -23.08 -17.39
N GLU A 161 16.94 -23.97 -18.28
CA GLU A 161 17.21 -23.61 -19.67
C GLU A 161 15.94 -23.11 -20.36
N PHE A 162 16.07 -22.06 -21.17
CA PHE A 162 14.96 -21.52 -21.93
C PHE A 162 14.75 -22.35 -23.20
N ASN A 163 13.60 -23.00 -23.31
CA ASN A 163 13.27 -23.79 -24.50
C ASN A 163 13.09 -22.84 -25.70
N PRO A 164 13.83 -23.02 -26.82
CA PRO A 164 13.65 -22.18 -28.02
C PRO A 164 12.26 -22.29 -28.64
N ASN A 165 11.52 -23.36 -28.33
CA ASN A 165 10.13 -23.57 -28.73
C ASN A 165 9.11 -23.07 -27.68
N SER A 166 9.53 -22.25 -26.71
CA SER A 166 8.62 -21.68 -25.71
C SER A 166 7.56 -20.81 -26.38
N LYS A 167 6.30 -21.09 -26.07
CA LYS A 167 5.14 -20.29 -26.51
C LYS A 167 4.77 -19.17 -25.54
N THR A 168 5.51 -19.03 -24.42
CA THR A 168 5.28 -17.97 -23.44
C THR A 168 5.39 -16.60 -24.11
N ARG A 169 4.37 -15.77 -23.92
CA ARG A 169 4.28 -14.42 -24.50
C ARG A 169 3.66 -13.46 -23.51
N VAL A 170 3.97 -12.17 -23.67
CA VAL A 170 3.21 -11.10 -23.04
C VAL A 170 2.15 -10.65 -24.02
N SER A 171 0.89 -10.66 -23.59
CA SER A 171 -0.21 -10.05 -24.31
C SER A 171 -0.72 -8.82 -23.57
N TYR A 172 -1.06 -7.77 -24.30
CA TYR A 172 -1.49 -6.49 -23.76
C TYR A 172 -2.42 -5.78 -24.74
N MET A 173 -3.33 -4.95 -24.21
CA MET A 173 -4.26 -4.14 -25.00
C MET A 173 -3.50 -3.16 -25.90
N LYS A 174 -3.96 -2.97 -27.14
CA LYS A 174 -3.34 -2.03 -28.09
C LYS A 174 -3.98 -0.64 -28.09
N GLU A 175 -5.16 -0.53 -27.49
CA GLU A 175 -5.94 0.70 -27.37
C GLU A 175 -6.97 0.54 -26.25
N GLY A 176 -7.49 1.66 -25.73
CA GLY A 176 -8.52 1.67 -24.69
C GLY A 176 -8.01 1.34 -23.29
N ASP A 177 -6.71 1.20 -23.11
CA ASP A 177 -6.09 1.03 -21.81
C ASP A 177 -5.61 2.37 -21.22
N PHE A 178 -5.12 2.31 -19.98
CA PHE A 178 -4.61 3.52 -19.32
C PHE A 178 -3.47 4.19 -20.10
N PHE A 179 -2.61 3.40 -20.75
CA PHE A 179 -1.48 3.94 -21.50
C PHE A 179 -1.95 4.71 -22.74
N SER A 180 -2.87 4.14 -23.52
CA SER A 180 -3.35 4.75 -24.76
C SER A 180 -4.31 5.92 -24.55
N ASN A 181 -4.98 6.00 -23.40
CA ASN A 181 -5.94 7.06 -23.07
C ASN A 181 -5.34 8.22 -22.24
N GLU A 182 -4.07 8.12 -21.84
CA GLU A 182 -3.44 9.11 -20.98
C GLU A 182 -3.37 10.49 -21.63
N LYS A 183 -3.69 11.51 -20.84
CA LYS A 183 -3.39 12.91 -21.11
C LYS A 183 -2.72 13.51 -19.88
N ALA A 184 -1.71 14.33 -20.11
CA ALA A 184 -1.00 15.03 -19.05
C ALA A 184 -0.91 16.52 -19.34
N VAL A 185 -0.90 17.32 -18.28
CA VAL A 185 -0.70 18.77 -18.33
C VAL A 185 0.34 19.18 -17.29
N LEU A 186 1.10 20.24 -17.62
CA LEU A 186 1.93 20.95 -16.66
C LEU A 186 1.10 22.08 -16.06
N ILE A 187 1.07 22.17 -14.73
CA ILE A 187 0.31 23.20 -14.03
C ILE A 187 1.14 24.50 -13.98
N ASP A 188 0.66 25.56 -14.62
CA ASP A 188 1.43 26.81 -14.76
C ASP A 188 1.48 27.66 -13.48
N GLN A 189 0.49 27.50 -12.59
CA GLN A 189 0.35 28.23 -11.34
C GLN A 189 -0.48 27.43 -10.34
N ASP A 190 -0.28 27.69 -9.04
CA ASP A 190 -1.05 27.08 -7.97
C ASP A 190 -2.55 27.26 -8.21
N CYS A 191 -3.31 26.16 -8.13
CA CYS A 191 -4.74 26.18 -8.36
C CYS A 191 -5.48 25.11 -7.56
N VAL A 192 -6.81 25.14 -7.64
CA VAL A 192 -7.68 24.13 -7.06
C VAL A 192 -8.58 23.60 -8.17
N ALA A 193 -8.56 22.29 -8.38
CA ALA A 193 -9.34 21.59 -9.38
C ALA A 193 -10.42 20.70 -8.74
N ASN A 194 -11.47 20.43 -9.50
CA ASN A 194 -12.48 19.42 -9.18
C ASN A 194 -12.46 18.35 -10.27
N ILE A 195 -12.75 17.10 -9.90
CA ILE A 195 -13.01 16.02 -10.83
C ILE A 195 -14.53 15.86 -10.91
N GLU A 196 -15.10 16.19 -12.07
CA GLU A 196 -16.54 16.16 -12.34
C GLU A 196 -16.85 15.11 -13.41
N PHE A 197 -17.85 14.27 -13.17
CA PHE A 197 -18.48 13.46 -14.20
C PHE A 197 -19.66 14.23 -14.79
N THR A 198 -19.73 14.33 -16.12
CA THR A 198 -20.90 14.85 -16.84
C THR A 198 -21.50 13.72 -17.64
N SER A 199 -22.73 13.34 -17.30
CA SER A 199 -23.46 12.29 -18.01
C SER A 199 -23.95 12.75 -19.38
N VAL A 200 -24.44 11.80 -20.19
CA VAL A 200 -24.93 12.06 -21.56
C VAL A 200 -26.13 13.02 -21.58
N ASP A 201 -26.96 13.01 -20.54
CA ASP A 201 -28.08 13.94 -20.32
C ASP A 201 -27.67 15.27 -19.67
N GLY A 202 -26.37 15.49 -19.45
CA GLY A 202 -25.82 16.75 -18.92
C GLY A 202 -25.85 16.89 -17.40
N LYS A 203 -26.27 15.85 -16.66
CA LYS A 203 -26.21 15.84 -15.19
C LYS A 203 -24.75 15.79 -14.74
N LYS A 204 -24.39 16.68 -13.83
CA LYS A 204 -23.07 16.74 -13.23
C LYS A 204 -23.03 16.03 -11.88
N GLU A 205 -21.95 15.32 -11.63
CA GLU A 205 -21.63 14.68 -10.35
C GLU A 205 -20.17 15.00 -10.01
N ILE A 206 -19.93 15.53 -8.80
CA ILE A 206 -18.57 15.79 -8.32
C ILE A 206 -18.02 14.48 -7.75
N LEU A 207 -16.98 13.95 -8.40
CA LEU A 207 -16.27 12.74 -7.95
C LEU A 207 -15.20 13.08 -6.90
N LYS A 208 -14.56 14.25 -7.06
CA LYS A 208 -13.55 14.76 -6.12
C LYS A 208 -13.60 16.29 -6.12
N GLU A 209 -13.83 16.87 -4.95
CA GLU A 209 -13.71 18.31 -4.77
C GLU A 209 -12.34 18.69 -4.18
N GLY A 210 -11.87 19.89 -4.52
CA GLY A 210 -10.79 20.57 -3.80
C GLY A 210 -9.40 19.97 -3.98
N LEU A 211 -9.10 19.44 -5.16
CA LEU A 211 -7.76 18.95 -5.49
C LEU A 211 -6.81 20.15 -5.63
N LYS A 212 -5.96 20.35 -4.62
CA LYS A 212 -4.92 21.39 -4.65
C LYS A 212 -3.79 20.93 -5.57
N LEU A 213 -3.38 21.81 -6.47
CA LEU A 213 -2.30 21.58 -7.42
C LEU A 213 -1.26 22.71 -7.31
N GLU A 214 0.00 22.35 -7.37
CA GLU A 214 1.13 23.27 -7.27
C GLU A 214 1.66 23.70 -8.63
N LYS A 215 2.26 24.88 -8.71
CA LYS A 215 3.00 25.32 -9.88
C LYS A 215 4.11 24.31 -10.23
N ASN A 216 4.18 23.96 -11.52
CA ASN A 216 5.05 22.95 -12.13
C ASN A 216 4.74 21.50 -11.73
N GLU A 217 3.60 21.25 -11.06
CA GLU A 217 3.10 19.88 -10.89
C GLU A 217 2.68 19.31 -12.26
N ILE A 218 2.91 18.01 -12.46
CA ILE A 218 2.40 17.28 -13.63
C ILE A 218 1.13 16.57 -13.17
N LEU A 219 0.02 16.88 -13.83
CA LEU A 219 -1.26 16.20 -13.61
C LEU A 219 -1.60 15.35 -14.83
N ASP A 220 -1.73 14.05 -14.62
CA ASP A 220 -2.24 13.10 -15.61
C ASP A 220 -3.68 12.66 -15.32
N ALA A 221 -4.41 12.34 -16.39
CA ALA A 221 -5.73 11.75 -16.35
C ALA A 221 -5.82 10.67 -17.43
N THR A 222 -6.39 9.52 -17.06
CA THR A 222 -6.54 8.37 -17.96
C THR A 222 -7.74 7.52 -17.55
N PHE A 223 -8.13 6.57 -18.40
CA PHE A 223 -9.20 5.62 -18.10
C PHE A 223 -8.98 4.29 -18.83
N MET A 224 -9.62 3.24 -18.31
CA MET A 224 -9.71 1.93 -18.95
C MET A 224 -11.10 1.75 -19.56
N ASP A 225 -11.16 1.47 -20.86
CA ASP A 225 -12.40 1.15 -21.56
C ASP A 225 -12.81 -0.30 -21.22
N VAL A 226 -13.92 -0.42 -20.49
CA VAL A 226 -14.41 -1.73 -20.02
C VAL A 226 -14.82 -2.63 -21.18
N GLN A 227 -15.38 -2.08 -22.26
CA GLN A 227 -15.79 -2.88 -23.42
C GLN A 227 -14.56 -3.45 -24.12
N LYS A 228 -13.56 -2.60 -24.41
CA LYS A 228 -12.31 -3.04 -25.05
C LYS A 228 -11.55 -4.03 -24.18
N LEU A 229 -11.57 -3.86 -22.85
CA LEU A 229 -10.97 -4.81 -21.92
C LEU A 229 -11.66 -6.19 -21.99
N GLN A 230 -12.99 -6.22 -22.06
CA GLN A 230 -13.75 -7.47 -22.21
C GLN A 230 -13.46 -8.16 -23.55
N GLU A 231 -13.43 -7.41 -24.64
CA GLU A 231 -13.07 -7.92 -25.97
C GLU A 231 -11.66 -8.49 -26.00
N PHE A 232 -10.70 -7.79 -25.37
CA PHE A 232 -9.33 -8.26 -25.19
C PHE A 232 -9.29 -9.59 -24.42
N TYR A 233 -9.96 -9.69 -23.28
CA TYR A 233 -10.00 -10.95 -22.53
C TYR A 233 -10.60 -12.10 -23.35
N ALA A 234 -11.71 -11.88 -24.04
CA ALA A 234 -12.33 -12.93 -24.87
C ALA A 234 -11.37 -13.42 -25.96
N LYS A 235 -10.65 -12.50 -26.62
CA LYS A 235 -9.66 -12.82 -27.63
C LYS A 235 -8.47 -13.60 -27.05
N GLU A 236 -7.89 -13.14 -25.94
CA GLU A 236 -6.70 -13.77 -25.37
C GLU A 236 -7.01 -15.11 -24.71
N ILE A 237 -8.18 -15.29 -24.08
CA ILE A 237 -8.64 -16.59 -23.60
C ILE A 237 -8.75 -17.59 -24.76
N LYS A 238 -9.32 -17.16 -25.90
CA LYS A 238 -9.40 -18.00 -27.10
C LYS A 238 -8.00 -18.32 -27.63
N ALA A 239 -7.12 -17.33 -27.77
CA ALA A 239 -5.77 -17.53 -28.28
C ALA A 239 -4.94 -18.45 -27.38
N SER A 240 -5.04 -18.32 -26.06
CA SER A 240 -4.37 -19.23 -25.11
C SER A 240 -4.89 -20.66 -25.25
N LYS A 241 -6.21 -20.83 -25.43
CA LYS A 241 -6.81 -22.15 -25.68
C LYS A 241 -6.37 -22.75 -27.02
N ASP A 242 -6.36 -21.96 -28.09
CA ASP A 242 -5.98 -22.41 -29.44
C ASP A 242 -4.48 -22.80 -29.48
N ASP A 243 -3.63 -22.09 -28.73
CA ASP A 243 -2.20 -22.37 -28.63
C ASP A 243 -1.82 -23.44 -27.59
N ASP A 244 -2.78 -23.89 -26.79
CA ASP A 244 -2.62 -24.80 -25.63
C ASP A 244 -1.58 -24.27 -24.62
N VAL A 245 -1.80 -23.04 -24.15
CA VAL A 245 -0.96 -22.36 -23.13
C VAL A 245 -1.80 -21.88 -21.94
N LEU A 246 -1.16 -21.81 -20.77
CA LEU A 246 -1.75 -21.30 -19.51
C LEU A 246 -2.04 -19.81 -19.55
#